data_AF-A0A7S2J8C9-F1
#
_entry.id   AF-A0A7S2J8C9-F1
#
_cell.length_a   1.000
_cell.length_b   1.000
_cell.length_c   1.000
_cell.angle_alpha   90.00
_cell.angle_beta   90.00
_cell.angle_gamma   90.00
#
_symmetry.space_group_name_H-M   'P 1'
#
loop_
_entity.id
_entity.type
_entity.pdbx_description
1 polymer ?
#
loop_
_entity_poly.entity_id
_entity_poly.type
_entity_poly.pdbx_seq_one_letter_code
_entity_poly.pdbx_strand_id
1 'polypeptide(L)'
;AGGGTALSVVLSLKMAGGWSPAGIKESHPDALPGGQYLAGAVFFSPWTNLQCDSPDYYYNSFAKIVGAVGDVYVGDIMFRGHPRQNLDDFTANAKSYVGSDHSLLSDPIASPFFAGADELGGGGVPPMYFAVGGSESILGDSLIVAQKAALYGAKVQLDVMVGMWHDFPMYSEGCGSGSELWQGIRALNRTALFIQRIGQRKIVASRWGLMWPPADYRPQTPAT
;
A
#
# COMPACT_ATOMS: atom_id res chain seq x y z
N ALA A 1 -4.23 -3.43 -10.76
CA ALA A 1 -3.59 -3.82 -9.49
C ALA A 1 -2.06 -3.78 -9.61
N GLY A 2 -1.45 -2.58 -9.61
CA GLY A 2 0.02 -2.42 -9.61
C GLY A 2 0.61 -2.16 -8.21
N GLY A 3 -0.19 -1.65 -7.27
CA GLY A 3 0.29 -1.24 -5.94
C GLY A 3 0.78 -2.39 -5.05
N GLY A 4 0.19 -3.58 -5.17
CA GLY A 4 0.61 -4.78 -4.43
C GLY A 4 2.03 -5.21 -4.76
N THR A 5 2.32 -5.36 -6.05
CA THR A 5 3.65 -5.71 -6.55
C THR A 5 4.72 -4.69 -6.16
N ALA A 6 4.37 -3.40 -6.15
CA ALA A 6 5.30 -2.36 -5.69
C ALA A 6 5.68 -2.57 -4.22
N LEU A 7 4.74 -2.95 -3.36
CA LEU A 7 5.02 -3.23 -1.96
C LEU A 7 5.82 -4.53 -1.80
N SER A 8 5.50 -5.58 -2.57
CA SER A 8 6.32 -6.81 -2.63
C SER A 8 7.78 -6.51 -2.96
N VAL A 9 8.04 -5.61 -3.93
CA VAL A 9 9.40 -5.18 -4.28
C VAL A 9 10.07 -4.46 -3.10
N VAL A 10 9.36 -3.57 -2.40
CA VAL A 10 9.89 -2.89 -1.20
C VAL A 10 10.28 -3.91 -0.13
N LEU A 11 9.43 -4.91 0.14
CA LEU A 11 9.72 -5.94 1.13
C LEU A 11 10.86 -6.87 0.71
N SER A 12 10.90 -7.29 -0.56
CA SER A 12 11.99 -8.11 -1.11
C SER A 12 13.34 -7.41 -1.01
N LEU A 13 13.39 -6.12 -1.37
CA LEU A 13 14.63 -5.33 -1.29
C LEU A 13 15.10 -5.14 0.15
N LYS A 14 14.18 -5.13 1.12
CA LYS A 14 14.52 -5.20 2.54
C LYS A 14 14.93 -6.60 2.98
N MET A 15 14.30 -7.67 2.54
CA MET A 15 14.72 -9.03 2.95
C MET A 15 16.11 -9.39 2.42
N ALA A 16 16.51 -8.76 1.31
CA ALA A 16 17.90 -8.75 0.89
C ALA A 16 18.81 -8.06 1.91
N GLY A 17 18.34 -7.13 2.74
CA GLY A 17 19.06 -6.70 3.93
C GLY A 17 18.22 -5.87 4.90
N GLY A 18 17.97 -6.43 6.08
CA GLY A 18 17.19 -5.82 7.13
C GLY A 18 17.52 -6.40 8.50
N TRP A 19 17.11 -5.69 9.54
CA TRP A 19 17.33 -6.07 10.93
C TRP A 19 16.69 -7.42 11.29
N SER A 20 17.45 -8.26 11.99
CA SER A 20 17.00 -9.48 12.66
C SER A 20 17.32 -9.39 14.17
N PRO A 21 16.80 -10.31 15.01
CA PRO A 21 17.21 -10.43 16.41
C PRO A 21 18.72 -10.59 16.62
N ALA A 22 19.48 -10.93 15.57
CA ALA A 22 20.94 -11.07 15.56
C ALA A 22 21.70 -9.79 15.09
N GLY A 23 21.01 -8.71 14.73
CA GLY A 23 21.62 -7.43 14.30
C GLY A 23 21.00 -6.82 13.04
N ILE A 24 21.46 -5.63 12.64
CA ILE A 24 21.11 -5.02 11.33
C ILE A 24 21.84 -5.83 10.24
N LYS A 25 21.13 -6.61 9.41
CA LYS A 25 21.70 -7.01 8.12
C LYS A 25 21.59 -5.81 7.19
N GLU A 26 22.71 -5.35 6.64
CA GLU A 26 22.76 -4.21 5.74
C GLU A 26 21.84 -4.48 4.55
N SER A 27 20.81 -3.62 4.36
CA SER A 27 20.07 -3.50 3.09
C SER A 27 21.06 -3.61 1.94
N HIS A 28 20.86 -4.53 0.99
CA HIS A 28 21.77 -4.70 -0.14
C HIS A 28 21.50 -3.61 -1.20
N PRO A 29 22.23 -2.48 -1.19
CA PRO A 29 22.08 -1.44 -2.22
C PRO A 29 22.32 -1.99 -3.64
N ASP A 30 23.08 -3.08 -3.74
CA ASP A 30 23.49 -3.73 -4.99
C ASP A 30 22.33 -4.33 -5.79
N ALA A 31 21.17 -4.56 -5.16
CA ALA A 31 19.97 -5.04 -5.84
C ALA A 31 19.30 -3.96 -6.72
N LEU A 32 19.62 -2.68 -6.49
CA LEU A 32 19.19 -1.57 -7.33
C LEU A 32 20.34 -1.03 -8.19
N PRO A 33 20.08 -0.60 -9.43
CA PRO A 33 21.11 -0.02 -10.29
C PRO A 33 21.87 1.10 -9.58
N GLY A 34 23.20 0.97 -9.52
CA GLY A 34 24.09 1.97 -8.93
C GLY A 34 24.15 1.96 -7.41
N GLY A 35 23.78 0.87 -6.73
CA GLY A 35 23.99 0.76 -5.29
C GLY A 35 23.09 1.69 -4.48
N GLN A 36 21.83 1.85 -4.89
CA GLN A 36 20.93 2.84 -4.30
C GLN A 36 20.01 2.25 -3.24
N TYR A 37 19.59 3.10 -2.29
CA TYR A 37 18.54 2.79 -1.33
C TYR A 37 17.21 3.41 -1.77
N LEU A 38 16.11 2.69 -1.48
CA LEU A 38 14.77 3.27 -1.60
C LEU A 38 14.60 4.41 -0.60
N ALA A 39 14.29 5.61 -1.09
CA ALA A 39 14.09 6.77 -0.24
C ALA A 39 12.66 6.90 0.30
N GLY A 40 11.69 6.30 -0.40
CA GLY A 40 10.26 6.39 -0.14
C GLY A 40 9.47 5.45 -1.05
N ALA A 41 8.25 5.11 -0.67
CA ALA A 41 7.32 4.36 -1.51
C ALA A 41 5.93 4.99 -1.47
N VAL A 42 5.23 4.96 -2.62
CA VAL A 42 3.88 5.49 -2.79
C VAL A 42 3.00 4.39 -3.34
N PHE A 43 1.82 4.21 -2.76
CA PHE A 43 0.86 3.19 -3.11
C PHE A 43 -0.50 3.83 -3.33
N PHE A 44 -1.05 3.64 -4.53
CA PHE A 44 -2.46 3.88 -4.80
C PHE A 44 -3.16 2.52 -4.79
N SER A 45 -4.17 2.40 -3.94
CA SER A 45 -5.06 1.23 -3.90
C SER A 45 -4.33 -0.12 -3.96
N PRO A 46 -3.28 -0.37 -3.13
CA PRO A 46 -2.49 -1.59 -3.28
C PRO A 46 -3.32 -2.81 -2.86
N TRP A 47 -3.43 -3.79 -3.76
CA TRP A 47 -3.93 -5.12 -3.42
C TRP A 47 -2.83 -5.92 -2.72
N THR A 48 -2.96 -6.13 -1.41
CA THR A 48 -1.89 -6.75 -0.61
C THR A 48 -2.28 -8.08 0.04
N ASN A 49 -3.55 -8.48 -0.02
CA ASN A 49 -4.05 -9.71 0.57
C ASN A 49 -4.53 -10.69 -0.52
N LEU A 50 -3.70 -11.66 -0.86
CA LEU A 50 -4.03 -12.70 -1.84
C LEU A 50 -5.04 -13.75 -1.31
N GLN A 51 -5.32 -13.79 0.00
CA GLN A 51 -6.42 -14.62 0.53
C GLN A 51 -7.79 -13.98 0.28
N CYS A 52 -7.84 -12.68 -0.01
CA CYS A 52 -9.06 -11.92 -0.27
C CYS A 52 -10.11 -12.01 0.84
N ASP A 53 -9.66 -12.10 2.10
CA ASP A 53 -10.51 -12.45 3.26
C ASP A 53 -10.76 -11.29 4.23
N SER A 54 -10.38 -10.06 3.86
CA SER A 54 -10.76 -8.88 4.64
C SER A 54 -12.28 -8.59 4.46
N PRO A 55 -12.98 -8.09 5.50
CA PRO A 55 -14.44 -7.89 5.41
C PRO A 55 -14.89 -6.98 4.26
N ASP A 56 -14.05 -6.01 3.87
CA ASP A 56 -14.35 -5.03 2.83
C ASP A 56 -14.61 -5.66 1.45
N TYR A 57 -14.02 -6.82 1.15
CA TYR A 57 -14.27 -7.55 -0.10
C TYR A 57 -15.77 -7.83 -0.29
N TYR A 58 -16.47 -8.08 0.82
CA TYR A 58 -17.91 -8.29 0.81
C TYR A 58 -18.69 -7.00 1.05
N TYR A 59 -18.36 -6.25 2.11
CA TYR A 59 -19.18 -5.14 2.58
C TYR A 59 -19.08 -3.87 1.71
N ASN A 60 -17.96 -3.63 1.04
CA ASN A 60 -17.80 -2.50 0.13
C ASN A 60 -18.16 -2.87 -1.32
N SER A 61 -18.77 -4.03 -1.56
CA SER A 61 -19.27 -4.37 -2.90
C SER A 61 -20.29 -3.35 -3.40
N PHE A 62 -20.24 -3.08 -4.70
CA PHE A 62 -21.16 -2.15 -5.35
C PHE A 62 -22.63 -2.52 -5.14
N ALA A 63 -23.45 -1.53 -4.85
CA ALA A 63 -24.90 -1.68 -4.90
C ALA A 63 -25.58 -0.47 -5.53
N LYS A 64 -26.60 -0.75 -6.34
CA LYS A 64 -27.58 0.23 -6.80
C LYS A 64 -28.82 0.12 -5.93
N ILE A 65 -29.08 1.16 -5.14
CA ILE A 65 -30.27 1.27 -4.32
C ILE A 65 -31.33 2.02 -5.13
N VAL A 66 -32.39 1.31 -5.53
CA VAL A 66 -33.51 1.90 -6.27
C VAL A 66 -34.48 2.52 -5.27
N GLY A 67 -34.62 3.84 -5.30
CA GLY A 67 -35.48 4.60 -4.40
C GLY A 67 -36.56 5.40 -5.13
N ALA A 68 -37.64 5.74 -4.42
CA ALA A 68 -38.74 6.55 -4.97
C ALA A 68 -38.31 7.97 -5.38
N VAL A 69 -37.18 8.46 -4.85
CA VAL A 69 -36.62 9.81 -5.11
C VAL A 69 -35.47 9.76 -6.13
N GLY A 70 -35.11 8.56 -6.63
CA GLY A 70 -34.01 8.33 -7.53
C GLY A 70 -33.11 7.18 -7.12
N ASP A 71 -32.22 6.80 -8.02
CA ASP A 71 -31.23 5.75 -7.79
C ASP A 71 -30.03 6.30 -7.01
N VAL A 72 -29.57 5.56 -6.01
CA VAL A 72 -28.34 5.85 -5.25
C VAL A 72 -27.34 4.72 -5.48
N TYR A 73 -26.07 5.07 -5.61
CA TYR A 73 -24.97 4.12 -5.79
C TYR A 73 -24.05 4.16 -4.58
N VAL A 74 -23.69 2.97 -4.08
CA VAL A 74 -22.78 2.80 -2.94
C VAL A 74 -21.77 1.69 -3.25
N GLY A 75 -20.69 1.63 -2.47
CA GLY A 75 -19.62 0.65 -2.63
C GLY A 75 -18.67 0.96 -3.78
N ASP A 76 -17.86 -0.03 -4.14
CA ASP A 76 -16.78 0.09 -5.12
C ASP A 76 -17.31 0.01 -6.55
N ILE A 77 -17.36 1.14 -7.25
CA ILE A 77 -17.87 1.17 -8.63
C ILE A 77 -17.00 0.38 -9.62
N MET A 78 -15.76 0.02 -9.25
CA MET A 78 -14.90 -0.81 -10.10
C MET A 78 -15.30 -2.28 -10.08
N PHE A 79 -15.94 -2.76 -9.01
CA PHE A 79 -16.32 -4.16 -8.83
C PHE A 79 -17.84 -4.29 -8.65
N ARG A 80 -18.55 -4.35 -9.78
CA ARG A 80 -20.03 -4.23 -9.84
C ARG A 80 -20.80 -5.55 -9.75
N GLY A 81 -20.11 -6.68 -9.62
CA GLY A 81 -20.73 -8.00 -9.50
C GLY A 81 -21.44 -8.20 -8.15
N HIS A 82 -22.16 -9.30 -8.02
CA HIS A 82 -22.71 -9.71 -6.72
C HIS A 82 -21.54 -9.93 -5.73
N PRO A 83 -21.67 -9.59 -4.43
CA PRO A 83 -20.55 -9.64 -3.49
C PRO A 83 -19.80 -10.98 -3.46
N ARG A 84 -20.54 -12.10 -3.51
CA ARG A 84 -19.91 -13.44 -3.62
C ARG A 84 -19.17 -13.66 -4.93
N GLN A 85 -19.71 -13.17 -6.04
CA GLN A 85 -19.07 -13.31 -7.34
C GLN A 85 -17.78 -12.48 -7.40
N ASN A 86 -17.82 -11.23 -6.93
CA ASN A 86 -16.61 -10.40 -6.82
C ASN A 86 -15.54 -11.11 -6.00
N LEU A 87 -15.91 -11.67 -4.83
CA LEU A 87 -14.98 -12.42 -3.98
C LEU A 87 -14.39 -13.64 -4.72
N ASP A 88 -15.23 -14.43 -5.38
CA ASP A 88 -14.78 -15.59 -6.18
C ASP A 88 -13.79 -15.15 -7.28
N ASP A 89 -14.06 -14.03 -7.96
CA ASP A 89 -13.21 -13.45 -9.00
C ASP A 89 -11.86 -12.98 -8.43
N PHE A 90 -11.86 -12.29 -7.27
CA PHE A 90 -10.62 -11.91 -6.59
C PHE A 90 -9.77 -13.12 -6.20
N THR A 91 -10.39 -14.14 -5.61
CA THR A 91 -9.69 -15.39 -5.23
C THR A 91 -9.19 -16.15 -6.45
N ALA A 92 -9.94 -16.17 -7.56
CA ALA A 92 -9.49 -16.78 -8.81
C ALA A 92 -8.27 -16.04 -9.39
N ASN A 93 -8.27 -14.71 -9.37
CA ASN A 93 -7.14 -13.89 -9.78
C ASN A 93 -5.91 -14.14 -8.91
N ALA A 94 -6.09 -14.26 -7.59
CA ALA A 94 -5.00 -14.55 -6.66
C ALA A 94 -4.36 -15.92 -6.95
N LYS A 95 -5.18 -16.95 -7.15
CA LYS A 95 -4.72 -18.29 -7.54
C LYS A 95 -3.99 -18.28 -8.87
N SER A 96 -4.51 -17.55 -9.85
CA SER A 96 -3.83 -17.38 -11.14
C SER A 96 -2.48 -16.66 -11.01
N TYR A 97 -2.37 -15.69 -10.09
CA TYR A 97 -1.13 -14.95 -9.86
C TYR A 97 -0.04 -15.83 -9.23
N VAL A 98 -0.38 -16.66 -8.24
CA VAL A 98 0.59 -17.54 -7.58
C VAL A 98 0.87 -18.84 -8.34
N GLY A 99 0.05 -19.14 -9.36
CA GLY A 99 0.17 -20.36 -10.15
C GLY A 99 -0.05 -21.61 -9.30
N SER A 100 0.83 -22.60 -9.43
CA SER A 100 0.70 -23.88 -8.71
C SER A 100 1.12 -23.83 -7.24
N ASP A 101 1.86 -22.80 -6.82
CA ASP A 101 2.34 -22.69 -5.44
C ASP A 101 1.39 -21.85 -4.60
N HIS A 102 0.37 -22.51 -4.05
CA HIS A 102 -0.63 -21.83 -3.22
C HIS A 102 -0.11 -21.40 -1.84
N SER A 103 1.11 -21.81 -1.44
CA SER A 103 1.69 -21.31 -0.20
C SER A 103 1.96 -19.79 -0.27
N LEU A 104 2.15 -19.27 -1.49
CA LEU A 104 2.36 -17.85 -1.76
C LEU A 104 1.14 -16.97 -1.47
N LEU A 105 -0.06 -17.53 -1.33
CA LEU A 105 -1.25 -16.76 -0.94
C LEU A 105 -1.09 -16.10 0.44
N SER A 106 -0.27 -16.70 1.31
CA SER A 106 0.06 -16.20 2.65
C SER A 106 1.54 -15.85 2.82
N ASP A 107 2.34 -15.89 1.75
CA ASP A 107 3.74 -15.49 1.81
C ASP A 107 3.84 -13.96 2.01
N PRO A 108 4.60 -13.46 3.00
CA PRO A 108 4.74 -12.04 3.29
C PRO A 108 5.22 -11.15 2.13
N ILE A 109 5.91 -11.72 1.14
CA ILE A 109 6.41 -10.99 -0.01
C ILE A 109 5.37 -10.97 -1.11
N ALA A 110 4.80 -12.12 -1.47
CA ALA A 110 3.74 -12.19 -2.48
C ALA A 110 2.42 -11.55 -2.02
N SER A 111 2.12 -11.66 -0.71
CA SER A 111 0.92 -11.19 -0.03
C SER A 111 1.32 -10.33 1.20
N PRO A 112 1.73 -9.05 0.99
CA PRO A 112 2.22 -8.17 2.07
C PRO A 112 1.26 -7.96 3.25
N PHE A 113 -0.01 -8.32 3.08
CA PHE A 113 -0.97 -8.42 4.17
C PHE A 113 -0.51 -9.37 5.30
N PHE A 114 0.36 -10.34 5.03
CA PHE A 114 0.89 -11.26 6.03
C PHE A 114 2.27 -10.85 6.57
N ALA A 115 2.85 -9.75 6.08
CA ALA A 115 4.13 -9.22 6.55
C ALA A 115 4.09 -8.82 8.04
N GLY A 116 5.08 -9.30 8.80
CA GLY A 116 5.21 -9.11 10.24
C GLY A 116 6.33 -8.14 10.61
N ALA A 117 6.82 -8.26 11.85
CA ALA A 117 7.90 -7.42 12.36
C ALA A 117 9.20 -7.58 11.55
N ASP A 118 9.47 -8.79 11.06
CA ASP A 118 10.67 -9.09 10.30
C ASP A 118 10.66 -8.39 8.93
N GLU A 119 9.53 -8.38 8.22
CA GLU A 119 9.41 -7.72 6.91
C GLU A 119 9.10 -6.22 7.02
N LEU A 120 8.36 -5.75 8.02
CA LEU A 120 7.94 -4.34 8.13
C LEU A 120 8.72 -3.51 9.16
N GLY A 121 9.46 -4.14 10.08
CA GLY A 121 10.14 -3.46 11.19
C GLY A 121 11.60 -3.08 10.96
N GLY A 122 12.29 -2.64 12.02
CA GLY A 122 13.76 -2.56 12.07
C GLY A 122 14.41 -1.54 11.12
N GLY A 123 13.67 -0.52 10.68
CA GLY A 123 14.21 0.58 9.88
C GLY A 123 14.52 0.28 8.41
N GLY A 124 14.23 -0.95 7.94
CA GLY A 124 14.57 -1.39 6.58
C GLY A 124 13.53 -1.06 5.51
N VAL A 125 12.27 -0.78 5.88
CA VAL A 125 11.28 -0.26 4.93
C VAL A 125 11.38 1.27 4.86
N PRO A 126 11.37 1.87 3.66
CA PRO A 126 11.39 3.31 3.52
C PRO A 126 10.09 3.93 4.05
N PRO A 127 10.01 5.25 4.27
CA PRO A 127 8.74 5.93 4.48
C PRO A 127 7.73 5.56 3.39
N MET A 128 6.48 5.32 3.77
CA MET A 128 5.42 4.85 2.87
C MET A 128 4.24 5.83 2.87
N TYR A 129 3.69 6.09 1.69
CA TYR A 129 2.46 6.84 1.51
C TYR A 129 1.41 5.99 0.81
N PHE A 130 0.24 5.88 1.42
CA PHE A 130 -0.93 5.19 0.88
C PHE A 130 -2.03 6.21 0.59
N ALA A 131 -2.56 6.21 -0.62
CA ALA A 131 -3.79 6.93 -0.96
C ALA A 131 -4.82 5.91 -1.45
N VAL A 132 -5.91 5.77 -0.71
CA VAL A 132 -6.93 4.74 -0.93
C VAL A 132 -8.33 5.33 -0.85
N GLY A 133 -9.25 4.73 -1.59
CA GLY A 133 -10.67 5.04 -1.56
C GLY A 133 -11.37 4.37 -0.39
N GLY A 134 -12.24 5.13 0.29
CA GLY A 134 -13.00 4.62 1.43
C GLY A 134 -14.13 3.66 1.05
N SER A 135 -14.45 3.53 -0.23
CA SER A 135 -15.45 2.58 -0.74
C SER A 135 -14.82 1.38 -1.43
N GLU A 136 -13.49 1.19 -1.33
CA GLU A 136 -12.80 0.11 -2.03
C GLU A 136 -13.16 -1.28 -1.47
N SER A 137 -13.34 -2.26 -2.35
CA SER A 137 -13.46 -3.67 -1.93
C SER A 137 -12.19 -4.18 -1.25
N ILE A 138 -11.03 -3.56 -1.50
CA ILE A 138 -9.74 -3.93 -0.91
C ILE A 138 -9.26 -2.96 0.18
N LEU A 139 -10.14 -2.10 0.71
CA LEU A 139 -9.77 -1.07 1.68
C LEU A 139 -9.02 -1.65 2.88
N GLY A 140 -9.58 -2.72 3.48
CA GLY A 140 -9.04 -3.38 4.66
C GLY A 140 -7.59 -3.83 4.49
N ASP A 141 -7.21 -4.25 3.29
CA ASP A 141 -5.85 -4.69 2.97
C ASP A 141 -4.83 -3.57 3.25
N SER A 142 -5.13 -2.38 2.72
CA SER A 142 -4.28 -1.20 2.87
C SER A 142 -4.26 -0.69 4.31
N LEU A 143 -5.42 -0.68 5.00
CA LEU A 143 -5.50 -0.25 6.40
C LEU A 143 -4.63 -1.11 7.30
N ILE A 144 -4.73 -2.44 7.16
CA ILE A 144 -4.04 -3.40 8.00
C ILE A 144 -2.52 -3.36 7.76
N VAL A 145 -2.08 -3.30 6.50
CA VAL A 145 -0.66 -3.17 6.18
C VAL A 145 -0.08 -1.86 6.70
N ALA A 146 -0.75 -0.73 6.46
CA ALA A 146 -0.31 0.57 6.95
C ALA A 146 -0.22 0.61 8.48
N GLN A 147 -1.19 0.03 9.18
CA GLN A 147 -1.20 -0.08 10.64
C GLN A 147 -0.05 -0.93 11.16
N LYS A 148 0.16 -2.13 10.62
CA LYS A 148 1.29 -3.00 11.01
C LYS A 148 2.63 -2.32 10.76
N ALA A 149 2.79 -1.69 9.60
CA ALA A 149 4.02 -0.99 9.27
C ALA A 149 4.30 0.13 10.28
N ALA A 150 3.30 0.95 10.60
CA ALA A 150 3.43 1.99 11.62
C ALA A 150 3.75 1.40 13.01
N LEU A 151 3.08 0.31 13.40
CA LEU A 151 3.32 -0.40 14.66
C LEU A 151 4.76 -0.91 14.78
N TYR A 152 5.33 -1.42 13.69
CA TYR A 152 6.73 -1.87 13.63
C TYR A 152 7.73 -0.72 13.35
N GLY A 153 7.26 0.52 13.40
CA GLY A 153 8.06 1.72 13.34
C GLY A 153 8.22 2.34 11.96
N ALA A 154 7.69 1.78 10.88
CA ALA A 154 7.75 2.46 9.59
C ALA A 154 7.08 3.84 9.64
N LYS A 155 7.64 4.83 8.93
CA LYS A 155 6.98 6.13 8.77
C LYS A 155 5.89 5.99 7.72
N VAL A 156 4.64 5.95 8.17
CA VAL A 156 3.48 5.76 7.30
C VAL A 156 2.63 7.02 7.25
N GLN A 157 2.23 7.42 6.05
CA GLN A 157 1.12 8.33 5.82
C GLN A 157 0.03 7.55 5.07
N LEU A 158 -1.19 7.56 5.58
CA LEU A 158 -2.34 6.90 4.98
C LEU A 158 -3.46 7.92 4.82
N ASP A 159 -3.91 8.13 3.59
CA ASP A 159 -5.05 8.97 3.26
C ASP A 159 -6.19 8.11 2.71
N VAL A 160 -7.28 8.01 3.48
CA VAL A 160 -8.52 7.36 3.07
C VAL A 160 -9.49 8.43 2.57
N MET A 161 -9.78 8.42 1.27
CA MET A 161 -10.71 9.36 0.65
C MET A 161 -12.11 8.77 0.67
N VAL A 162 -12.93 9.23 1.62
CA VAL A 162 -14.32 8.77 1.79
C VAL A 162 -15.11 8.89 0.48
N GLY A 163 -15.84 7.83 0.13
CA GLY A 163 -16.67 7.78 -1.06
C GLY A 163 -15.92 7.50 -2.37
N MET A 164 -14.58 7.45 -2.35
CA MET A 164 -13.79 7.11 -3.53
C MET A 164 -13.64 5.60 -3.72
N TRP A 165 -13.57 5.20 -4.98
CA TRP A 165 -13.44 3.82 -5.45
C TRP A 165 -11.98 3.43 -5.72
N HIS A 166 -11.78 2.19 -6.14
CA HIS A 166 -10.45 1.66 -6.44
C HIS A 166 -9.75 2.44 -7.55
N ASP A 167 -8.50 2.84 -7.31
CA ASP A 167 -7.67 3.61 -8.25
C ASP A 167 -8.25 4.99 -8.64
N PHE A 168 -9.05 5.62 -7.77
CA PHE A 168 -9.61 6.96 -7.99
C PHE A 168 -8.59 8.05 -8.43
N PRO A 169 -7.29 8.06 -8.02
CA PRO A 169 -6.35 9.07 -8.48
C PRO A 169 -6.10 9.03 -9.99
N MET A 170 -6.31 7.88 -10.65
CA MET A 170 -6.18 7.74 -12.10
C MET A 170 -7.21 8.57 -12.86
N TYR A 171 -8.31 8.94 -12.21
CA TYR A 171 -9.44 9.68 -12.77
C TYR A 171 -9.44 11.15 -12.34
N SER A 172 -8.27 11.69 -11.97
CA SER A 172 -8.12 13.04 -11.41
C SER A 172 -8.65 14.15 -12.32
N GLU A 173 -8.56 13.98 -13.63
CA GLU A 173 -9.08 14.88 -14.67
C GLU A 173 -10.60 14.81 -14.84
N GLY A 174 -11.27 13.91 -14.11
CA GLY A 174 -12.72 13.80 -14.06
C GLY A 174 -13.36 13.12 -15.26
N CYS A 175 -12.61 12.26 -15.97
CA CYS A 175 -13.14 11.35 -17.00
C CYS A 175 -13.96 12.04 -18.12
N GLY A 176 -13.60 13.26 -18.52
CA GLY A 176 -14.31 13.99 -19.56
C GLY A 176 -15.62 14.66 -19.11
N SER A 177 -15.89 14.71 -17.80
CA SER A 177 -17.02 15.48 -17.23
C SER A 177 -16.85 17.00 -17.35
N GLY A 178 -15.66 17.48 -17.74
CA GLY A 178 -15.31 18.90 -17.79
C GLY A 178 -15.01 19.52 -16.43
N SER A 179 -14.96 18.73 -15.35
CA SER A 179 -14.54 19.15 -14.02
C SER A 179 -13.61 18.12 -13.42
N GLU A 180 -12.55 18.57 -12.75
CA GLU A 180 -11.60 17.68 -12.08
C GLU A 180 -12.25 16.92 -10.91
N LEU A 181 -11.77 15.70 -10.66
CA LEU A 181 -12.07 14.98 -9.43
C LEU A 181 -11.14 15.51 -8.32
N TRP A 182 -11.66 16.41 -7.49
CA TRP A 182 -10.85 17.09 -6.46
C TRP A 182 -10.15 16.11 -5.51
N GLN A 183 -10.75 14.97 -5.18
CA GLN A 183 -10.12 13.94 -4.37
C GLN A 183 -8.88 13.37 -5.08
N GLY A 184 -9.00 13.06 -6.38
CA GLY A 184 -7.90 12.57 -7.21
C GLY A 184 -6.76 13.58 -7.27
N ILE A 185 -7.08 14.85 -7.56
CA ILE A 185 -6.11 15.96 -7.54
C ILE A 185 -5.43 16.08 -6.16
N ARG A 186 -6.20 15.96 -5.07
CA ARG A 186 -5.65 15.98 -3.71
C ARG A 186 -4.68 14.83 -3.46
N ALA A 187 -5.02 13.60 -3.90
CA ALA A 187 -4.14 12.45 -3.75
C ALA A 187 -2.80 12.66 -4.48
N LEU A 188 -2.85 13.15 -5.73
CA LEU A 188 -1.66 13.48 -6.52
C LEU A 188 -0.82 14.60 -5.88
N ASN A 189 -1.46 15.67 -5.41
CA ASN A 189 -0.77 16.76 -4.71
C ASN A 189 -0.07 16.28 -3.44
N ARG A 190 -0.70 15.38 -2.68
CA ARG A 190 -0.07 14.80 -1.47
C ARG A 190 1.07 13.84 -1.83
N THR A 191 0.98 13.12 -2.94
CA THR A 191 2.12 12.36 -3.50
C THR A 191 3.30 13.28 -3.80
N ALA A 192 3.07 14.40 -4.49
CA ALA A 192 4.12 15.36 -4.81
C ALA A 192 4.78 15.92 -3.53
N LEU A 193 3.98 16.31 -2.54
CA LEU A 193 4.49 16.81 -1.26
C LEU A 193 5.29 15.74 -0.49
N PHE A 194 4.85 14.49 -0.52
CA PHE A 194 5.58 13.37 0.08
C PHE A 194 6.95 13.19 -0.57
N ILE A 195 7.01 13.15 -1.91
CA ILE A 195 8.25 13.02 -2.67
C ILE A 195 9.19 14.20 -2.39
N GLN A 196 8.68 15.43 -2.40
CA GLN A 196 9.47 16.63 -2.09
C GLN A 196 10.06 16.56 -0.67
N ARG A 197 9.25 16.17 0.33
CA ARG A 197 9.71 16.05 1.72
C ARG A 197 10.82 15.00 1.87
N ILE A 198 10.70 13.87 1.18
CA ILE A 198 11.73 12.82 1.19
C ILE A 198 13.01 13.30 0.50
N GLY A 199 12.88 13.94 -0.66
CA GLY A 199 14.00 14.51 -1.39
C GLY A 199 14.77 15.55 -0.57
N GLN A 200 14.06 16.47 0.09
CA GLN A 200 14.67 17.47 0.98
C GLN A 200 15.41 16.83 2.16
N ARG A 201 14.85 15.80 2.79
CA ARG A 201 15.52 15.10 3.90
C ARG A 201 16.81 14.42 3.45
N LYS A 202 16.83 13.81 2.26
CA LYS A 202 18.05 13.25 1.67
C LYS A 202 19.11 14.32 1.45
N ILE A 203 18.75 15.46 0.85
CA ILE A 203 19.67 16.58 0.61
C ILE A 203 20.27 17.09 1.92
N VAL A 204 19.44 17.27 2.95
CA VAL A 204 19.88 17.71 4.28
C VAL A 204 20.84 16.68 4.87
N ALA A 205 20.49 15.39 4.89
CA ALA A 205 21.35 14.33 5.42
C ALA A 205 22.73 14.32 4.72
N SER A 206 22.76 14.37 3.38
CA SER A 206 24.00 14.44 2.61
C SER A 206 24.82 15.70 2.93
N ARG A 207 24.18 16.87 3.12
CA ARG A 207 24.86 18.12 3.50
C ARG A 207 25.54 18.03 4.86
N TRP A 208 24.96 17.28 5.80
CA TRP A 208 25.51 17.09 7.14
C TRP A 208 26.42 15.85 7.26
N GLY A 209 26.74 15.17 6.14
CA GLY A 209 27.55 13.95 6.15
C GLY A 209 26.88 12.76 6.85
N LEU A 210 25.56 12.81 7.04
CA LEU A 210 24.79 11.73 7.66
C LEU A 210 24.45 10.66 6.61
N MET A 211 24.52 9.39 7.02
CA MET A 211 24.06 8.27 6.21
C MET A 211 22.55 8.37 5.97
N TRP A 212 22.11 8.07 4.74
CA TRP A 212 20.71 8.10 4.34
C TRP A 212 20.30 6.77 3.67
N PRO A 213 19.24 6.09 4.14
CA PRO A 213 18.41 6.42 5.30
C PRO A 213 19.21 6.36 6.63
N PRO A 214 18.80 7.08 7.70
CA PRO A 214 19.54 7.10 8.96
C PRO A 214 19.66 5.69 9.56
N ALA A 215 20.88 5.26 9.91
CA ALA A 215 21.14 3.95 10.50
C ALA A 215 20.47 3.74 11.88
N ASP A 216 19.98 4.83 12.49
CA ASP A 216 19.62 4.88 13.90
C ASP A 216 18.12 4.73 14.15
N TYR A 217 17.31 4.45 13.12
CA TYR A 217 15.90 4.17 13.35
C TYR A 217 15.72 2.76 13.92
N ARG A 218 16.01 2.61 15.21
CA ARG A 218 15.56 1.49 16.03
C ARG A 218 14.14 1.82 16.50
N PRO A 219 13.10 1.12 16.04
CA PRO A 219 11.82 1.16 16.73
C PRO A 219 12.10 0.71 18.17
N GLN A 220 11.73 1.51 19.16
CA GLN A 220 11.57 0.95 20.50
C GLN A 220 10.50 -0.13 20.34
N THR A 221 10.84 -1.39 20.65
CA THR A 221 9.83 -2.43 20.79
C THR A 221 8.76 -1.89 21.74
N PRO A 222 7.46 -1.90 21.37
CA PRO A 222 6.43 -1.52 22.31
C PRO A 222 6.61 -2.39 23.56
N ALA A 223 6.79 -1.76 24.71
CA ALA A 223 6.68 -2.47 25.97
C ALA A 223 5.27 -3.02 26.05
N THR A 224 5.14 -4.35 26.01
CA THR A 224 3.90 -5.07 26.29
C THR A 224 3.50 -4.90 27.74
#